data_AF-A0A954ZZH4-F1
#
_entry.id   AF-A0A954ZZH4-F1
#
_cell.length_a   1.000
_cell.length_b   1.000
_cell.length_c   1.000
_cell.angle_alpha   90.00
_cell.angle_beta   90.00
_cell.angle_gamma   90.00
#
_symmetry.space_group_name_H-M   'P 1'
#
loop_
_entity.id
_entity.type
_entity.pdbx_description
1 polymer ?
#
loop_
_entity_poly.entity_id
_entity_poly.type
_entity_poly.pdbx_seq_one_letter_code
_entity_poly.pdbx_strand_id
1 'polypeptide(L)'
;MRIFSVINQKGGCGKTTTAINLAAAFARSGCRTLLVDLDPQSHCAAGLGIPEERLDLDVSDALRAPLDAELKRERYIWHVGRNLDLLPARMKLAGIEASGGGLADQPDKEKRLRSVLARLTRDDHRELPEDPDDDGFLPGSFYDVCVIDCPPSIGLLSYNAIAAGREVLIPVETSFFSLKGAAKQVQTARSIARRIGMRIHPRLMATMHDPSQPLARDLLDDLRDRFGSGMIPVVIRYDHALKEAASFGQAIDEYAPDSMGAEDYRSLCEWLIEHASIERPEPCDHVDSIAPVEPDVTLANPSLRVQVAAANMGMSEGGGDTPLSRAQELALRARTMQMSEPRGGGTALASAPVASKVEPKAAPEPLRRSMMPHKPVAVELKDDRVVDPQAEKVRGMQVTRVRHLFGVRASSTGALFVQPGSVGQVVEIAGDFNSWDPSRSRMRYNEALGVHELHVKLPKGEYSYKLVVDGQWVLDPYNGDLVDNGMGGHNCRFVLG
;
A
#
# COMPACT_ATOMS: atom_id res chain seq x y z
N MET A 1 10.65 -7.47 -26.97
CA MET A 1 9.93 -7.15 -25.73
C MET A 1 10.00 -8.30 -24.72
N ARG A 2 10.54 -8.07 -23.51
CA ARG A 2 10.45 -8.97 -22.35
C ARG A 2 9.24 -8.60 -21.49
N ILE A 3 8.46 -9.58 -21.01
CA ILE A 3 7.22 -9.32 -20.27
C ILE A 3 7.32 -9.91 -18.86
N PHE A 4 7.12 -9.07 -17.85
CA PHE A 4 7.09 -9.40 -16.42
C PHE A 4 5.68 -9.24 -15.85
N SER A 5 5.13 -10.31 -15.29
CA SER A 5 3.79 -10.27 -14.66
C SER A 5 3.93 -10.26 -13.14
N VAL A 6 3.41 -9.21 -12.49
CA VAL A 6 3.46 -9.06 -11.02
C VAL A 6 2.20 -9.65 -10.39
N ILE A 7 2.30 -10.86 -9.84
CA ILE A 7 1.14 -11.66 -9.40
C ILE A 7 1.22 -11.98 -7.91
N ASN A 8 0.14 -11.72 -7.19
CA ASN A 8 -0.09 -12.22 -5.83
C ASN A 8 -1.56 -12.04 -5.41
N GLN A 9 -2.17 -13.11 -4.88
CA GLN A 9 -3.55 -13.08 -4.39
C GLN A 9 -3.76 -12.24 -3.12
N LYS A 10 -2.70 -11.96 -2.35
CA LYS A 10 -2.81 -11.13 -1.15
C LYS A 10 -2.96 -9.66 -1.57
N GLY A 11 -4.00 -8.99 -1.09
CA GLY A 11 -4.09 -7.52 -1.16
C GLY A 11 -2.95 -6.88 -0.36
N GLY A 12 -2.46 -5.71 -0.79
CA GLY A 12 -1.48 -4.94 -0.04
C GLY A 12 -0.06 -5.53 0.05
N CYS A 13 0.31 -6.52 -0.76
CA CYS A 13 1.67 -7.08 -0.81
C CYS A 13 2.64 -6.27 -1.71
N GLY A 14 2.24 -5.11 -2.20
CA GLY A 14 3.10 -4.24 -3.02
C GLY A 14 3.11 -4.54 -4.52
N LYS A 15 2.08 -5.20 -5.10
CA LYS A 15 2.00 -5.46 -6.56
C LYS A 15 2.08 -4.20 -7.41
N THR A 16 1.10 -3.30 -7.27
CA THR A 16 1.04 -2.04 -8.02
C THR A 16 2.26 -1.17 -7.74
N THR A 17 2.69 -1.09 -6.46
CA THR A 17 3.93 -0.37 -6.10
C THR A 17 5.13 -0.95 -6.83
N THR A 18 5.24 -2.28 -6.93
CA THR A 18 6.30 -2.95 -7.68
C THR A 18 6.18 -2.66 -9.16
N ALA A 19 4.98 -2.79 -9.73
CA ALA A 19 4.75 -2.60 -11.16
C ALA A 19 5.11 -1.19 -11.63
N ILE A 20 4.62 -0.15 -10.93
CA ILE A 20 4.92 1.25 -11.22
C ILE A 20 6.43 1.51 -11.14
N ASN A 21 7.05 1.19 -10.01
CA ASN A 21 8.43 1.60 -9.74
C ASN A 21 9.45 0.77 -10.51
N LEU A 22 9.15 -0.51 -10.78
CA LEU A 22 9.97 -1.32 -11.66
C LEU A 22 9.89 -0.85 -13.11
N ALA A 23 8.70 -0.49 -13.61
CA ALA A 23 8.55 0.05 -14.95
C ALA A 23 9.30 1.39 -15.10
N ALA A 24 9.21 2.27 -14.11
CA ALA A 24 9.97 3.52 -14.08
C ALA A 24 11.49 3.28 -14.04
N ALA A 25 11.97 2.29 -13.26
CA ALA A 25 13.38 1.94 -13.21
C ALA A 25 13.91 1.39 -14.56
N PHE A 26 13.12 0.57 -15.27
CA PHE A 26 13.46 0.13 -16.63
C PHE A 26 13.53 1.31 -17.61
N ALA A 27 12.53 2.21 -17.58
CA ALA A 27 12.48 3.40 -18.41
C ALA A 27 13.70 4.31 -18.21
N ARG A 28 14.08 4.54 -16.94
CA ARG A 28 15.28 5.30 -16.57
C ARG A 28 16.57 4.62 -17.05
N SER A 29 16.60 3.29 -17.02
CA SER A 29 17.73 2.51 -17.54
C SER A 29 17.82 2.49 -19.08
N GLY A 30 16.96 3.27 -19.77
CA GLY A 30 16.96 3.45 -21.21
C GLY A 30 15.98 2.56 -21.97
N CYS A 31 15.34 1.59 -21.32
CA CYS A 31 14.43 0.64 -21.98
C CYS A 31 13.09 1.31 -22.32
N ARG A 32 12.62 1.19 -23.56
CA ARG A 32 11.24 1.56 -23.92
C ARG A 32 10.29 0.62 -23.18
N THR A 33 9.56 1.16 -22.22
CA THR A 33 8.83 0.38 -21.22
C THR A 33 7.34 0.62 -21.30
N LEU A 34 6.58 -0.46 -21.39
CA LEU A 34 5.12 -0.45 -21.28
C LEU A 34 4.69 -0.99 -19.91
N LEU A 35 3.95 -0.19 -19.15
CA LEU A 35 3.20 -0.66 -17.99
C LEU A 35 1.78 -1.04 -18.44
N VAL A 36 1.28 -2.20 -18.04
CA VAL A 36 -0.10 -2.63 -18.28
C VAL A 36 -0.79 -2.80 -16.94
N ASP A 37 -1.87 -2.06 -16.73
CA ASP A 37 -2.72 -2.24 -15.56
C ASP A 37 -3.82 -3.26 -15.89
N LEU A 38 -3.87 -4.39 -15.19
CA LEU A 38 -4.98 -5.36 -15.25
C LEU A 38 -5.79 -5.38 -13.96
N ASP A 39 -5.50 -4.53 -12.98
CA ASP A 39 -6.30 -4.45 -11.77
C ASP A 39 -7.51 -3.54 -12.04
N PRO A 40 -8.75 -4.03 -11.87
CA PRO A 40 -9.92 -3.19 -12.00
C PRO A 40 -9.90 -1.95 -11.10
N GLN A 41 -9.11 -1.94 -10.03
CA GLN A 41 -8.92 -0.78 -9.15
C GLN A 41 -8.15 0.38 -9.77
N SER A 42 -7.54 0.24 -10.94
CA SER A 42 -6.91 1.36 -11.70
C SER A 42 -5.81 2.09 -10.91
N HIS A 43 -5.12 1.38 -10.01
CA HIS A 43 -4.14 2.03 -9.13
C HIS A 43 -2.87 2.49 -9.87
N CYS A 44 -2.56 1.96 -11.06
CA CYS A 44 -1.40 2.43 -11.82
C CYS A 44 -1.61 3.85 -12.36
N ALA A 45 -2.79 4.14 -12.92
CA ALA A 45 -3.10 5.48 -13.44
C ALA A 45 -3.06 6.53 -12.32
N ALA A 46 -3.72 6.23 -11.19
CA ALA A 46 -3.72 7.10 -10.02
C ALA A 46 -2.31 7.30 -9.43
N GLY A 47 -1.53 6.21 -9.31
CA GLY A 47 -0.16 6.25 -8.79
C GLY A 47 0.84 6.98 -9.68
N LEU A 48 0.50 7.23 -10.95
CA LEU A 48 1.27 8.01 -11.92
C LEU A 48 0.62 9.37 -12.25
N GLY A 49 -0.39 9.79 -11.47
CA GLY A 49 -1.00 11.12 -11.61
C GLY A 49 -1.81 11.31 -12.90
N ILE A 50 -2.27 10.22 -13.52
CA ILE A 50 -3.01 10.25 -14.78
C ILE A 50 -4.50 10.45 -14.49
N PRO A 51 -5.13 11.51 -15.03
CA PRO A 51 -6.55 11.76 -14.83
C PRO A 51 -7.40 10.78 -15.62
N GLU A 52 -8.17 9.92 -14.94
CA GLU A 52 -9.00 8.88 -15.57
C GLU A 52 -9.98 9.42 -16.61
N GLU A 53 -10.45 10.66 -16.42
CA GLU A 53 -11.40 11.34 -17.33
C GLU A 53 -10.83 11.56 -18.74
N ARG A 54 -9.50 11.63 -18.87
CA ARG A 54 -8.81 11.85 -20.14
C ARG A 54 -8.48 10.54 -20.86
N LEU A 55 -8.81 9.40 -20.29
CA LEU A 55 -8.58 8.10 -20.90
C LEU A 55 -9.69 7.81 -21.92
N ASP A 56 -9.32 7.81 -23.20
CA ASP A 56 -10.22 7.45 -24.29
C ASP A 56 -10.68 5.98 -24.15
N LEU A 57 -9.74 5.07 -24.34
CA LEU A 57 -9.93 3.62 -24.24
C LEU A 57 -8.95 3.04 -23.22
N ASP A 58 -9.28 1.86 -22.69
CA ASP A 58 -8.45 1.16 -21.72
C ASP A 58 -8.25 -0.30 -22.08
N VAL A 59 -7.52 -1.03 -21.23
CA VAL A 59 -7.23 -2.46 -21.42
C VAL A 59 -8.51 -3.29 -21.57
N SER A 60 -9.60 -2.91 -20.91
CA SER A 60 -10.86 -3.66 -20.98
C SER A 60 -11.52 -3.50 -22.35
N ASP A 61 -11.40 -2.34 -23.00
CA ASP A 61 -11.84 -2.15 -24.38
C ASP A 61 -11.00 -2.98 -25.34
N ALA A 62 -9.68 -2.99 -25.14
CA ALA A 62 -8.76 -3.76 -25.98
C ALA A 62 -9.01 -5.27 -25.88
N LEU A 63 -9.27 -5.78 -24.66
CA LEU A 63 -9.60 -7.18 -24.43
C LEU A 63 -10.93 -7.57 -25.09
N ARG A 64 -11.94 -6.68 -25.10
CA ARG A 64 -13.25 -6.93 -25.74
C ARG A 64 -13.23 -6.80 -27.27
N ALA A 65 -12.36 -5.95 -27.81
CA ALA A 65 -12.30 -5.67 -29.23
C ALA A 65 -12.09 -6.94 -30.05
N PRO A 66 -12.83 -7.19 -31.16
CA PRO A 66 -12.66 -8.36 -32.04
C PRO A 66 -11.20 -8.60 -32.46
N LEU A 67 -10.85 -9.84 -32.83
CA LEU A 67 -9.46 -10.19 -33.19
C LEU A 67 -8.96 -9.46 -34.43
N ASP A 68 -9.86 -9.23 -35.39
CA ASP A 68 -9.65 -8.54 -36.65
C ASP A 68 -9.80 -7.00 -36.56
N ALA A 69 -10.27 -6.49 -35.41
CA ALA A 69 -10.37 -5.05 -35.20
C ALA A 69 -8.98 -4.42 -35.07
N GLU A 70 -8.80 -3.30 -35.77
CA GLU A 70 -7.62 -2.44 -35.64
C GLU A 70 -7.62 -1.76 -34.26
N LEU A 71 -6.50 -1.85 -33.54
CA LEU A 71 -6.29 -1.15 -32.27
C LEU A 71 -5.34 0.02 -32.49
N LYS A 72 -5.89 1.23 -32.62
CA LYS A 72 -5.09 2.47 -32.78
C LYS A 72 -4.41 2.82 -31.46
N ARG A 73 -3.11 2.57 -31.38
CA ARG A 73 -2.29 2.69 -30.16
C ARG A 73 -2.51 4.00 -29.42
N GLU A 74 -2.64 5.11 -30.14
CA GLU A 74 -2.79 6.47 -29.62
C GLU A 74 -4.06 6.66 -28.77
N ARG A 75 -5.05 5.77 -28.92
CA ARG A 75 -6.29 5.79 -28.14
C ARG A 75 -6.24 4.96 -26.86
N TYR A 76 -5.30 4.02 -26.77
CA TYR A 76 -5.19 3.05 -25.67
C TYR A 76 -3.99 3.31 -24.77
N ILE A 77 -2.91 3.86 -25.34
CA ILE A 77 -1.64 4.06 -24.64
C ILE A 77 -1.52 5.50 -24.20
N TRP A 78 -1.26 5.69 -22.92
CA TRP A 78 -0.94 6.97 -22.32
C TRP A 78 0.58 7.15 -22.19
N HIS A 79 1.10 8.29 -22.67
CA HIS A 79 2.50 8.63 -22.50
C HIS A 79 2.74 9.22 -21.10
N VAL A 80 3.46 8.49 -20.25
CA VAL A 80 3.72 8.89 -18.84
C VAL A 80 4.94 9.80 -18.79
N GLY A 81 6.02 9.40 -19.45
CA GLY A 81 7.28 10.13 -19.45
C GLY A 81 8.30 9.47 -20.36
N ARG A 82 9.56 9.91 -20.28
CA ARG A 82 10.63 9.39 -21.14
C ARG A 82 10.73 7.87 -21.00
N ASN A 83 10.57 7.17 -22.12
CA ASN A 83 10.61 5.71 -22.23
C ASN A 83 9.57 4.96 -21.36
N LEU A 84 8.55 5.61 -20.83
CA LEU A 84 7.50 4.97 -20.03
C LEU A 84 6.10 5.31 -20.56
N ASP A 85 5.39 4.28 -20.98
CA ASP A 85 4.01 4.35 -21.43
C ASP A 85 3.11 3.44 -20.56
N LEU A 86 1.83 3.77 -20.48
CA LEU A 86 0.82 3.02 -19.73
C LEU A 86 -0.33 2.58 -20.65
N LEU A 87 -0.68 1.29 -20.59
CA LEU A 87 -2.00 0.78 -20.98
C LEU A 87 -2.87 0.70 -19.70
N PRO A 88 -3.75 1.67 -19.47
CA PRO A 88 -4.45 1.79 -18.20
C PRO A 88 -5.63 0.81 -18.10
N ALA A 89 -6.13 0.63 -16.87
CA ALA A 89 -7.42 0.02 -16.58
C ALA A 89 -8.41 1.08 -16.12
N ARG A 90 -9.70 0.73 -16.09
CA ARG A 90 -10.76 1.48 -15.39
C ARG A 90 -11.73 0.49 -14.74
N MET A 91 -12.62 0.99 -13.89
CA MET A 91 -13.66 0.22 -13.18
C MET A 91 -14.43 -0.78 -14.05
N LYS A 92 -14.66 -0.49 -15.34
CA LYS A 92 -15.34 -1.41 -16.27
C LYS A 92 -14.61 -2.75 -16.50
N LEU A 93 -13.35 -2.87 -16.06
CA LEU A 93 -12.62 -4.14 -16.06
C LEU A 93 -13.18 -5.14 -15.03
N ALA A 94 -13.80 -4.68 -13.94
CA ALA A 94 -14.27 -5.54 -12.82
C ALA A 94 -15.30 -6.60 -13.23
N GLY A 95 -16.05 -6.35 -14.31
CA GLY A 95 -17.05 -7.28 -14.84
C GLY A 95 -16.60 -8.09 -16.06
N ILE A 96 -15.38 -7.90 -16.56
CA ILE A 96 -14.98 -8.45 -17.87
C ILE A 96 -14.94 -9.99 -17.88
N GLU A 97 -14.68 -10.59 -16.72
CA GLU A 97 -14.53 -12.04 -16.54
C GLU A 97 -15.87 -12.76 -16.32
N ALA A 98 -16.97 -12.03 -16.14
CA ALA A 98 -18.31 -12.60 -16.03
C ALA A 98 -18.85 -13.00 -17.41
N SER A 99 -19.82 -13.94 -17.44
CA SER A 99 -20.54 -14.26 -18.68
C SER A 99 -21.28 -13.02 -19.19
N GLY A 100 -21.17 -12.72 -20.48
CA GLY A 100 -21.64 -11.47 -21.07
C GLY A 100 -20.77 -10.25 -20.77
N GLY A 101 -19.69 -10.40 -19.98
CA GLY A 101 -18.72 -9.36 -19.65
C GLY A 101 -17.73 -9.05 -20.78
N GLY A 102 -17.72 -9.88 -21.81
CA GLY A 102 -17.02 -9.65 -23.07
C GLY A 102 -15.68 -10.38 -23.21
N LEU A 103 -14.99 -10.75 -22.12
CA LEU A 103 -13.79 -11.61 -22.20
C LEU A 103 -14.15 -13.08 -22.03
N ALA A 104 -15.00 -13.44 -21.06
CA ALA A 104 -15.33 -14.84 -20.77
C ALA A 104 -16.01 -15.58 -21.93
N ASP A 105 -16.66 -14.83 -22.81
CA ASP A 105 -17.38 -15.35 -23.98
C ASP A 105 -16.48 -15.51 -25.21
N GLN A 106 -15.23 -15.06 -25.14
CA GLN A 106 -14.31 -15.16 -26.27
C GLN A 106 -13.66 -16.53 -26.39
N PRO A 107 -13.39 -17.00 -27.63
CA PRO A 107 -12.72 -18.29 -27.86
C PRO A 107 -11.30 -18.37 -27.27
N ASP A 108 -10.58 -17.25 -27.24
CA ASP A 108 -9.18 -17.12 -26.78
C ASP A 108 -9.08 -16.42 -25.42
N LYS A 109 -10.14 -16.46 -24.61
CA LYS A 109 -10.29 -15.72 -23.35
C LYS A 109 -9.13 -15.84 -22.36
N GLU A 110 -8.41 -16.97 -22.31
CA GLU A 110 -7.24 -17.14 -21.44
C GLU A 110 -5.96 -16.50 -22.00
N LYS A 111 -5.92 -16.19 -23.30
CA LYS A 111 -4.74 -15.68 -24.02
C LYS A 111 -4.98 -14.33 -24.70
N ARG A 112 -6.14 -13.71 -24.53
CA ARG A 112 -6.56 -12.48 -25.22
C ARG A 112 -5.56 -11.32 -25.13
N LEU A 113 -4.91 -11.12 -23.98
CA LEU A 113 -3.93 -10.06 -23.78
C LEU A 113 -2.70 -10.22 -24.70
N ARG A 114 -2.34 -11.46 -25.08
CA ARG A 114 -1.29 -11.67 -26.10
C ARG A 114 -1.66 -11.01 -27.42
N SER A 115 -2.89 -11.24 -27.89
CA SER A 115 -3.38 -10.64 -29.12
C SER A 115 -3.43 -9.11 -29.02
N VAL A 116 -3.85 -8.58 -27.87
CA VAL A 116 -3.82 -7.14 -27.60
C VAL A 116 -2.41 -6.57 -27.67
N LEU A 117 -1.45 -7.16 -26.93
CA LEU A 117 -0.06 -6.71 -26.93
C LEU A 117 0.57 -6.83 -28.31
N ALA A 118 0.36 -7.95 -29.01
CA ALA A 118 0.88 -8.15 -30.37
C ALA A 118 0.38 -7.07 -31.33
N ARG A 119 -0.84 -6.55 -31.18
CA ARG A 119 -1.40 -5.50 -32.04
C ARG A 119 -0.94 -4.09 -31.60
N LEU A 120 -0.98 -3.79 -30.30
CA LEU A 120 -0.67 -2.45 -29.77
C LEU A 120 0.83 -2.12 -29.77
N THR A 121 1.71 -3.12 -29.79
CA THR A 121 3.16 -2.93 -29.64
C THR A 121 3.93 -3.17 -30.94
N ARG A 122 3.25 -3.40 -32.06
CA ARG A 122 3.89 -3.60 -33.38
C ARG A 122 4.49 -2.29 -33.88
N ASP A 123 5.61 -2.42 -34.59
CA ASP A 123 6.01 -1.43 -35.59
C ASP A 123 5.31 -1.76 -36.91
N ASP A 124 4.87 -0.73 -37.64
CA ASP A 124 4.08 -0.80 -38.89
C ASP A 124 4.76 -1.57 -40.05
N HIS A 125 5.95 -2.14 -39.86
CA HIS A 125 6.82 -2.64 -40.93
C HIS A 125 7.23 -4.12 -40.86
N ARG A 126 6.75 -4.92 -39.89
CA ARG A 126 7.18 -6.33 -39.77
C ARG A 126 6.02 -7.31 -39.99
N GLU A 127 6.14 -8.12 -41.05
CA GLU A 127 5.25 -9.27 -41.28
C GLU A 127 5.38 -10.27 -40.12
N LEU A 128 4.27 -10.91 -39.77
CA LEU A 128 4.23 -12.01 -38.80
C LEU A 128 5.19 -13.11 -39.30
N PRO A 129 6.19 -13.55 -38.52
CA PRO A 129 7.04 -14.63 -38.96
C PRO A 129 6.24 -15.93 -39.02
N GLU A 130 6.61 -16.76 -39.99
CA GLU A 130 5.93 -18.01 -40.32
C GLU A 130 6.20 -19.13 -39.29
N ASP A 131 7.25 -19.02 -38.47
CA ASP A 131 7.65 -20.07 -37.53
C ASP A 131 7.87 -19.55 -36.09
N PRO A 132 7.01 -19.92 -35.12
CA PRO A 132 7.00 -19.32 -33.80
C PRO A 132 7.30 -20.33 -32.69
N ASP A 133 8.57 -20.69 -32.57
CA ASP A 133 9.02 -21.71 -31.61
C ASP A 133 9.00 -21.21 -30.16
N ASP A 134 7.79 -21.15 -29.58
CA ASP A 134 7.37 -21.94 -28.40
C ASP A 134 5.85 -21.68 -28.09
N ASP A 135 5.04 -21.57 -29.16
CA ASP A 135 3.56 -21.57 -29.26
C ASP A 135 2.94 -20.49 -30.16
N GLY A 136 3.70 -19.73 -30.96
CA GLY A 136 3.11 -18.68 -31.80
C GLY A 136 3.48 -17.25 -31.42
N PHE A 137 3.76 -17.00 -30.15
CA PHE A 137 3.59 -15.64 -29.62
C PHE A 137 4.83 -14.77 -29.77
N LEU A 138 4.71 -13.74 -30.59
CA LEU A 138 5.67 -12.65 -30.68
C LEU A 138 4.99 -11.33 -30.32
N PRO A 139 5.38 -10.70 -29.19
CA PRO A 139 4.99 -9.32 -28.97
C PRO A 139 5.63 -8.42 -30.02
N GLY A 140 5.05 -7.25 -30.25
CA GLY A 140 5.63 -6.27 -31.16
C GLY A 140 6.95 -5.67 -30.62
N SER A 141 7.64 -4.93 -31.49
CA SER A 141 9.00 -4.42 -31.28
C SER A 141 9.08 -3.00 -30.71
N PHE A 142 7.94 -2.33 -30.51
CA PHE A 142 7.92 -0.93 -30.08
C PHE A 142 8.45 -0.74 -28.65
N TYR A 143 8.34 -1.77 -27.80
CA TYR A 143 8.85 -1.77 -26.44
C TYR A 143 9.89 -2.86 -26.22
N ASP A 144 10.87 -2.54 -25.38
CA ASP A 144 11.92 -3.47 -24.95
C ASP A 144 11.42 -4.30 -23.76
N VAL A 145 10.66 -3.66 -22.85
CA VAL A 145 10.12 -4.27 -21.63
C VAL A 145 8.64 -3.96 -21.46
N CYS A 146 7.90 -4.92 -20.91
CA CYS A 146 6.52 -4.75 -20.47
C CYS A 146 6.35 -5.29 -19.04
N VAL A 147 5.73 -4.50 -18.17
CA VAL A 147 5.40 -4.88 -16.79
C VAL A 147 3.89 -4.91 -16.66
N ILE A 148 3.34 -6.00 -16.13
CA ILE A 148 1.89 -6.19 -15.99
C ILE A 148 1.53 -6.20 -14.49
N ASP A 149 0.76 -5.20 -14.04
CA ASP A 149 0.15 -5.20 -12.71
C ASP A 149 -1.11 -6.07 -12.72
N CYS A 150 -1.16 -7.09 -11.87
CA CYS A 150 -2.25 -8.06 -11.87
C CYS A 150 -3.18 -7.87 -10.67
N PRO A 151 -4.49 -8.15 -10.82
CA PRO A 151 -5.43 -8.07 -9.72
C PRO A 151 -5.12 -9.09 -8.61
N PRO A 152 -5.61 -8.88 -7.38
CA PRO A 152 -5.48 -9.85 -6.29
C PRO A 152 -6.37 -11.10 -6.47
N SER A 153 -7.27 -11.12 -7.45
CA SER A 153 -8.09 -12.30 -7.77
C SER A 153 -7.30 -13.32 -8.58
N ILE A 154 -7.70 -14.60 -8.49
CA ILE A 154 -7.35 -15.59 -9.52
C ILE A 154 -8.50 -15.62 -10.51
N GLY A 155 -8.25 -15.18 -11.74
CA GLY A 155 -9.26 -15.15 -12.80
C GLY A 155 -8.63 -15.19 -14.18
N LEU A 156 -9.47 -15.05 -15.22
CA LEU A 156 -9.07 -14.85 -16.61
C LEU A 156 -8.01 -13.76 -16.77
N LEU A 157 -8.04 -12.68 -15.99
CA LEU A 157 -7.01 -11.63 -16.02
C LEU A 157 -5.63 -12.17 -15.59
N SER A 158 -5.58 -13.05 -14.59
CA SER A 158 -4.34 -13.74 -14.20
C SER A 158 -3.88 -14.73 -15.27
N TYR A 159 -4.80 -15.44 -15.94
CA TYR A 159 -4.47 -16.30 -17.09
C TYR A 159 -3.86 -15.47 -18.21
N ASN A 160 -4.44 -14.31 -18.52
CA ASN A 160 -3.98 -13.40 -19.55
C ASN A 160 -2.59 -12.83 -19.26
N ALA A 161 -2.32 -12.43 -18.00
CA ALA A 161 -1.01 -11.96 -17.59
C ALA A 161 0.07 -13.05 -17.71
N ILE A 162 -0.24 -14.28 -17.29
CA ILE A 162 0.67 -15.43 -17.42
C ILE A 162 0.83 -15.88 -18.87
N ALA A 163 -0.24 -15.77 -19.66
CA ALA A 163 -0.16 -16.02 -21.09
C ALA A 163 0.81 -15.03 -21.72
N ALA A 164 0.64 -13.73 -21.47
CA ALA A 164 1.49 -12.69 -22.02
C ALA A 164 2.97 -12.84 -21.64
N GLY A 165 3.30 -13.16 -20.39
CA GLY A 165 4.69 -13.20 -19.90
C GLY A 165 5.07 -14.46 -19.14
N ARG A 166 6.26 -15.01 -19.44
CA ARG A 166 6.80 -16.20 -18.76
C ARG A 166 7.54 -15.86 -17.46
N GLU A 167 8.02 -14.63 -17.33
CA GLU A 167 8.64 -14.12 -16.09
C GLU A 167 7.53 -13.66 -15.15
N VAL A 168 7.38 -14.37 -14.03
CA VAL A 168 6.34 -14.06 -13.04
C VAL A 168 7.01 -13.60 -11.76
N LEU A 169 6.77 -12.36 -11.37
CA LEU A 169 7.26 -11.79 -10.13
C LEU A 169 6.19 -11.92 -9.05
N ILE A 170 6.54 -12.50 -7.90
CA ILE A 170 5.62 -12.72 -6.79
C ILE A 170 6.13 -11.92 -5.58
N PRO A 171 5.64 -10.70 -5.36
CA PRO A 171 6.03 -9.90 -4.20
C PRO A 171 5.46 -10.51 -2.92
N VAL A 172 6.28 -10.69 -1.90
CA VAL A 172 5.92 -11.29 -0.62
C VAL A 172 6.43 -10.40 0.50
N GLU A 173 5.54 -10.04 1.41
CA GLU A 173 5.87 -9.25 2.60
C GLU A 173 6.69 -10.10 3.59
N THR A 174 7.67 -9.56 4.31
CA THR A 174 8.36 -10.32 5.38
C THR A 174 7.58 -10.29 6.70
N SER A 175 6.37 -10.85 6.70
CA SER A 175 5.48 -10.95 7.87
C SER A 175 5.10 -12.40 8.19
N PHE A 176 4.58 -12.65 9.40
CA PHE A 176 4.39 -14.00 9.94
C PHE A 176 3.63 -14.98 9.02
N PHE A 177 2.61 -14.50 8.29
CA PHE A 177 1.80 -15.35 7.41
C PHE A 177 2.43 -15.60 6.03
N SER A 178 3.57 -14.98 5.74
CA SER A 178 4.11 -14.90 4.39
C SER A 178 4.83 -16.16 3.91
N LEU A 179 5.45 -16.95 4.79
CA LEU A 179 6.08 -18.22 4.41
C LEU A 179 5.09 -19.23 3.83
N LYS A 180 3.94 -19.39 4.49
CA LYS A 180 2.85 -20.26 4.00
C LYS A 180 2.19 -19.65 2.76
N GLY A 181 2.04 -18.33 2.74
CA GLY A 181 1.52 -17.59 1.59
C GLY A 181 2.37 -17.76 0.33
N ALA A 182 3.69 -17.58 0.43
CA ALA A 182 4.64 -17.64 -0.68
C ALA A 182 4.58 -18.96 -1.44
N ALA A 183 4.64 -20.09 -0.73
CA ALA A 183 4.57 -21.42 -1.34
C ALA A 183 3.26 -21.61 -2.12
N LYS A 184 2.13 -21.17 -1.53
CA LYS A 184 0.82 -21.23 -2.17
C LYS A 184 0.76 -20.33 -3.42
N GLN A 185 1.37 -19.14 -3.40
CA GLN A 185 1.40 -18.26 -4.58
C GLN A 185 2.18 -18.88 -5.73
N VAL A 186 3.37 -19.43 -5.48
CA VAL A 186 4.17 -20.13 -6.49
C VAL A 186 3.40 -21.30 -7.09
N GLN A 187 2.75 -22.11 -6.24
CA GLN A 187 1.94 -23.24 -6.70
C GLN A 187 0.73 -22.77 -7.53
N THR A 188 0.12 -21.65 -7.16
CA THR A 188 -1.01 -21.08 -7.91
C THR A 188 -0.56 -20.65 -9.30
N ALA A 189 0.50 -19.83 -9.40
CA ALA A 189 1.02 -19.37 -10.69
C ALA A 189 1.37 -20.55 -11.61
N ARG A 190 2.04 -21.58 -11.07
CA ARG A 190 2.35 -22.81 -11.82
C ARG A 190 1.11 -23.59 -12.25
N SER A 191 0.03 -23.55 -11.46
CA SER A 191 -1.21 -24.25 -11.80
C SER A 191 -1.99 -23.53 -12.89
N ILE A 192 -2.01 -22.19 -12.87
CA ILE A 192 -2.57 -21.36 -13.94
C ILE A 192 -1.81 -21.64 -15.24
N ALA A 193 -0.49 -21.54 -15.22
CA ALA A 193 0.37 -21.79 -16.38
C ALA A 193 0.17 -23.20 -16.97
N ARG A 194 0.17 -24.24 -16.13
CA ARG A 194 -0.06 -25.63 -16.57
C ARG A 194 -1.40 -25.82 -17.27
N ARG A 195 -2.46 -25.16 -16.80
CA ARG A 195 -3.80 -25.27 -17.38
C ARG A 195 -3.87 -24.71 -18.80
N ILE A 196 -3.04 -23.73 -19.13
CA ILE A 196 -2.95 -23.15 -20.48
C ILE A 196 -1.75 -23.71 -21.28
N GLY A 197 -1.14 -24.80 -20.81
CA GLY A 197 -0.05 -25.48 -21.50
C GLY A 197 1.30 -24.76 -21.44
N MET A 198 1.46 -23.79 -20.53
CA MET A 198 2.66 -22.96 -20.45
C MET A 198 3.59 -23.34 -19.30
N ARG A 199 4.88 -23.06 -19.51
CA ARG A 199 5.90 -23.06 -18.45
C ARG A 199 6.23 -21.62 -18.08
N ILE A 200 6.39 -21.39 -16.78
CA ILE A 200 6.74 -20.09 -16.22
C ILE A 200 7.93 -20.21 -15.29
N HIS A 201 8.62 -19.09 -15.10
CA HIS A 201 9.69 -18.92 -14.13
C HIS A 201 9.21 -17.99 -13.01
N PRO A 202 8.48 -18.51 -11.99
CA PRO A 202 8.04 -17.69 -10.88
C PRO A 202 9.23 -17.39 -9.97
N ARG A 203 9.46 -16.10 -9.71
CA ARG A 203 10.50 -15.58 -8.82
C ARG A 203 9.84 -14.82 -7.67
N LEU A 204 10.17 -15.19 -6.44
CA LEU A 204 9.71 -14.52 -5.24
C LEU A 204 10.55 -13.30 -4.94
N MET A 205 9.93 -12.22 -4.49
CA MET A 205 10.61 -10.99 -4.12
C MET A 205 10.16 -10.55 -2.73
N ALA A 206 11.09 -10.33 -1.82
CA ALA A 206 10.76 -9.78 -0.51
C ALA A 206 10.42 -8.29 -0.65
N THR A 207 9.30 -7.88 -0.08
CA THR A 207 8.80 -6.50 -0.11
C THR A 207 8.43 -6.02 1.28
N MET A 208 8.42 -4.68 1.46
CA MET A 208 8.14 -4.03 2.74
C MET A 208 9.01 -4.58 3.89
N HIS A 209 10.25 -4.94 3.58
CA HIS A 209 11.14 -5.53 4.56
C HIS A 209 11.70 -4.46 5.51
N ASP A 210 11.53 -4.66 6.81
CA ASP A 210 12.15 -3.83 7.84
C ASP A 210 13.32 -4.58 8.48
N PRO A 211 14.58 -4.30 8.09
CA PRO A 211 15.74 -4.99 8.64
C PRO A 211 15.98 -4.68 10.12
N SER A 212 15.31 -3.65 10.69
CA SER A 212 15.41 -3.37 12.12
C SER A 212 14.58 -4.33 12.97
N GLN A 213 13.65 -5.07 12.38
CA GLN A 213 12.82 -6.06 13.08
C GLN A 213 13.49 -7.44 13.03
N PRO A 214 13.86 -8.05 14.18
CA PRO A 214 14.45 -9.39 14.22
C PRO A 214 13.58 -10.44 13.51
N LEU A 215 12.28 -10.45 13.78
CA LEU A 215 11.35 -11.40 13.13
C LEU A 215 11.34 -11.26 11.60
N ALA A 216 11.42 -10.03 11.07
CA ALA A 216 11.43 -9.82 9.62
C ALA A 216 12.72 -10.37 8.98
N ARG A 217 13.85 -10.33 9.70
CA ARG A 217 15.12 -10.93 9.26
C ARG A 217 15.05 -12.46 9.29
N ASP A 218 14.60 -13.03 10.40
CA ASP A 218 14.46 -14.49 10.53
C ASP A 218 13.52 -15.05 9.44
N LEU A 219 12.39 -14.38 9.19
CA LEU A 219 11.45 -14.77 8.13
C LEU A 219 12.03 -14.62 6.71
N LEU A 220 12.88 -13.63 6.48
CA LEU A 220 13.57 -13.45 5.20
C LEU A 220 14.58 -14.57 4.96
N ASP A 221 15.32 -14.96 6.00
CA ASP A 221 16.29 -16.05 5.92
C ASP A 221 15.58 -17.41 5.70
N ASP A 222 14.47 -17.67 6.41
CA ASP A 222 13.62 -18.83 6.16
C ASP A 222 13.08 -18.89 4.71
N LEU A 223 12.69 -17.74 4.14
CA LEU A 223 12.26 -17.65 2.75
C LEU A 223 13.40 -17.98 1.79
N ARG A 224 14.61 -17.48 2.05
CA ARG A 224 15.80 -17.76 1.25
C ARG A 224 16.17 -19.24 1.31
N ASP A 225 16.23 -19.82 2.50
CA ASP A 225 16.57 -21.23 2.70
C ASP A 225 15.57 -22.15 1.99
N ARG A 226 14.28 -21.80 2.04
CA ARG A 226 13.23 -22.63 1.46
C ARG A 226 13.13 -22.54 -0.06
N PHE A 227 13.29 -21.33 -0.62
CA PHE A 227 13.05 -21.08 -2.04
C PHE A 227 14.32 -20.99 -2.87
N GLY A 228 15.49 -20.83 -2.25
CA GLY A 228 16.80 -20.84 -2.90
C GLY A 228 16.84 -19.95 -4.14
N SER A 229 17.21 -20.53 -5.28
CA SER A 229 17.28 -19.83 -6.58
C SER A 229 15.92 -19.31 -7.11
N GLY A 230 14.81 -19.73 -6.51
CA GLY A 230 13.47 -19.20 -6.79
C GLY A 230 13.19 -17.85 -6.12
N MET A 231 14.10 -17.34 -5.29
CA MET A 231 13.99 -16.02 -4.67
C MET A 231 14.96 -15.03 -5.32
N ILE A 232 14.47 -13.81 -5.57
CA ILE A 232 15.29 -12.68 -6.00
C ILE A 232 16.13 -12.22 -4.81
N PRO A 233 17.45 -12.03 -4.98
CA PRO A 233 18.32 -11.63 -3.87
C PRO A 233 18.08 -10.19 -3.41
N VAL A 234 17.60 -9.34 -4.31
CA VAL A 234 17.20 -7.96 -4.02
C VAL A 234 15.96 -7.94 -3.15
N VAL A 235 15.99 -7.11 -2.10
CA VAL A 235 14.92 -6.95 -1.12
C VAL A 235 14.40 -5.53 -1.20
N ILE A 236 13.08 -5.36 -1.36
CA ILE A 236 12.45 -4.05 -1.30
C ILE A 236 12.14 -3.71 0.16
N ARG A 237 12.85 -2.72 0.71
CA ARG A 237 12.72 -2.28 2.10
C ARG A 237 11.42 -1.52 2.32
N TYR A 238 10.99 -1.48 3.58
CA TYR A 238 9.92 -0.56 3.98
C TYR A 238 10.43 0.88 3.88
N ASP A 239 9.83 1.65 2.98
CA ASP A 239 10.09 3.08 2.83
C ASP A 239 8.78 3.86 2.73
N HIS A 240 8.60 4.84 3.63
CA HIS A 240 7.46 5.75 3.60
C HIS A 240 7.37 6.55 2.29
N ALA A 241 8.51 6.84 1.66
CA ALA A 241 8.58 7.64 0.43
C ALA A 241 7.83 6.95 -0.72
N LEU A 242 7.73 5.62 -0.74
CA LEU A 242 6.95 4.87 -1.75
C LEU A 242 5.46 5.19 -1.70
N LYS A 243 4.89 5.29 -0.48
CA LYS A 243 3.47 5.63 -0.30
C LYS A 243 3.22 7.09 -0.65
N GLU A 244 4.14 7.96 -0.26
CA GLU A 244 4.05 9.38 -0.60
C GLU A 244 4.14 9.57 -2.12
N ALA A 245 5.14 8.99 -2.80
CA ALA A 245 5.29 9.08 -4.25
C ALA A 245 4.00 8.71 -5.00
N ALA A 246 3.38 7.57 -4.63
CA ALA A 246 2.10 7.16 -5.20
C ALA A 246 0.97 8.19 -4.95
N SER A 247 0.92 8.80 -3.76
CA SER A 247 -0.05 9.87 -3.47
C SER A 247 0.24 11.14 -4.28
N PHE A 248 1.51 11.43 -4.56
CA PHE A 248 1.94 12.54 -5.41
C PHE A 248 1.76 12.24 -6.91
N GLY A 249 1.35 11.01 -7.26
CA GLY A 249 1.16 10.59 -8.65
C GLY A 249 2.49 10.47 -9.40
N GLN A 250 3.54 10.03 -8.71
CA GLN A 250 4.89 9.96 -9.23
C GLN A 250 5.52 8.60 -8.90
N ALA A 251 6.40 8.13 -9.77
CA ALA A 251 7.28 7.03 -9.43
C ALA A 251 8.28 7.47 -8.35
N ILE A 252 8.78 6.52 -7.56
CA ILE A 252 9.71 6.79 -6.45
C ILE A 252 10.99 7.47 -6.91
N ASP A 253 11.46 7.14 -8.10
CA ASP A 253 12.70 7.67 -8.65
C ASP A 253 12.56 9.12 -9.13
N GLU A 254 11.32 9.58 -9.35
CA GLU A 254 11.00 10.98 -9.65
C GLU A 254 10.75 11.75 -8.35
N TYR A 255 10.01 11.17 -7.40
CA TYR A 255 9.62 11.82 -6.16
C TYR A 255 10.77 11.92 -5.14
N ALA A 256 11.52 10.84 -4.94
CA ALA A 256 12.58 10.74 -3.95
C ALA A 256 13.71 9.82 -4.47
N PRO A 257 14.53 10.29 -5.43
CA PRO A 257 15.59 9.49 -6.05
C PRO A 257 16.62 8.97 -5.04
N ASP A 258 16.92 9.71 -3.98
CA ASP A 258 17.92 9.27 -2.98
C ASP A 258 17.31 8.39 -1.87
N SER A 259 16.05 7.97 -2.02
CA SER A 259 15.36 7.11 -1.04
C SER A 259 15.81 5.65 -1.13
N MET A 260 15.62 4.91 -0.03
CA MET A 260 15.89 3.47 0.01
C MET A 260 15.02 2.72 -1.00
N GLY A 261 13.74 3.13 -1.13
CA GLY A 261 12.83 2.54 -2.11
C GLY A 261 13.32 2.72 -3.56
N ALA A 262 13.83 3.91 -3.92
CA ALA A 262 14.38 4.14 -5.25
C ALA A 262 15.64 3.28 -5.50
N GLU A 263 16.56 3.22 -4.54
CA GLU A 263 17.74 2.37 -4.61
C GLU A 263 17.37 0.88 -4.80
N ASP A 264 16.38 0.39 -4.05
CA ASP A 264 15.95 -1.00 -4.10
C ASP A 264 15.34 -1.36 -5.46
N TYR A 265 14.51 -0.49 -6.04
CA TYR A 265 13.91 -0.72 -7.36
C TYR A 265 14.92 -0.60 -8.51
N ARG A 266 15.92 0.27 -8.40
CA ARG A 266 17.04 0.29 -9.37
C ARG A 266 17.84 -0.99 -9.30
N SER A 267 18.18 -1.44 -8.10
CA SER A 267 18.90 -2.71 -7.88
C SER A 267 18.11 -3.90 -8.43
N LEU A 268 16.79 -3.91 -8.24
CA LEU A 268 15.90 -4.93 -8.79
C LEU A 268 15.89 -4.90 -10.32
N CYS A 269 15.80 -3.71 -10.91
CA CYS A 269 15.83 -3.51 -12.36
C CYS A 269 17.15 -4.03 -12.95
N GLU A 270 18.29 -3.62 -12.41
CA GLU A 270 19.61 -4.08 -12.84
C GLU A 270 19.73 -5.60 -12.78
N TRP A 271 19.33 -6.19 -11.65
CA TRP A 271 19.34 -7.63 -11.49
C TRP A 271 18.47 -8.34 -12.53
N LEU A 272 17.26 -7.82 -12.82
CA LEU A 272 16.39 -8.39 -13.85
C LEU A 272 16.93 -8.23 -15.26
N ILE A 273 17.60 -7.12 -15.60
CA ILE A 273 18.25 -6.94 -16.89
C ILE A 273 19.31 -8.03 -17.11
N GLU A 274 20.14 -8.28 -16.12
CA GLU A 274 21.19 -9.29 -16.16
C GLU A 274 20.64 -10.72 -16.27
N HIS A 275 19.55 -11.02 -15.57
CA HIS A 275 19.04 -12.40 -15.41
C HIS A 275 17.88 -12.75 -16.35
N ALA A 276 17.30 -11.78 -17.05
CA ALA A 276 16.22 -11.97 -18.02
C ALA A 276 16.66 -11.75 -19.47
N SER A 277 17.97 -11.60 -19.71
CA SER A 277 18.57 -11.38 -21.03
C SER A 277 17.94 -10.20 -21.78
N ILE A 278 17.77 -9.07 -21.09
CA ILE A 278 17.27 -7.84 -21.69
C ILE A 278 18.45 -7.13 -22.35
N GLU A 279 18.42 -6.99 -23.68
CA GLU A 279 19.37 -6.15 -24.39
C GLU A 279 19.14 -4.69 -23.97
N ARG A 280 20.19 -4.05 -23.43
CA ARG A 280 20.13 -2.61 -23.17
C ARG A 280 20.19 -1.90 -24.52
N PRO A 281 19.26 -0.98 -24.83
CA PRO A 281 19.48 -0.10 -25.96
C PRO A 281 20.76 0.71 -25.69
N GLU A 282 21.61 0.84 -26.72
CA GLU A 282 22.78 1.72 -26.67
C GLU A 282 22.31 3.11 -26.22
N PRO A 283 23.00 3.79 -25.28
CA PRO A 283 22.63 5.12 -24.86
C PRO A 283 22.60 6.03 -26.10
N CYS A 284 21.42 6.57 -26.43
CA CYS A 284 21.32 7.58 -27.47
C CYS A 284 22.11 8.82 -27.02
N ASP A 285 23.27 9.06 -27.63
CA ASP A 285 24.10 10.27 -27.45
C ASP A 285 23.40 11.57 -27.86
N HIS A 286 22.18 11.48 -28.39
CA HIS A 286 21.32 12.63 -28.59
C HIS A 286 20.68 13.04 -27.26
N VAL A 287 21.46 13.76 -26.47
CA VAL A 287 20.88 14.90 -25.75
C VAL A 287 20.38 15.81 -26.86
N ASP A 288 19.08 15.80 -27.14
CA ASP A 288 18.49 16.91 -27.88
C ASP A 288 18.85 18.16 -27.09
N SER A 289 19.86 18.88 -27.57
CA SER A 289 20.03 20.27 -27.23
C SER A 289 18.72 20.91 -27.63
N ILE A 290 17.86 21.16 -26.65
CA ILE A 290 16.70 22.01 -26.83
C ILE A 290 17.31 23.36 -27.22
N ALA A 291 17.39 23.61 -28.53
CA ALA A 291 17.60 24.95 -29.04
C ALA A 291 16.50 25.81 -28.41
N PRO A 292 16.81 26.99 -27.85
CA PRO A 292 15.80 27.83 -27.24
C PRO A 292 14.76 28.15 -28.31
N VAL A 293 13.58 27.56 -28.20
CA VAL A 293 12.43 27.97 -28.99
C VAL A 293 12.02 29.31 -28.41
N GLU A 294 12.30 30.40 -29.13
CA GLU A 294 11.74 31.70 -28.81
C GLU A 294 10.21 31.58 -28.75
N PRO A 295 9.55 32.00 -27.66
CA PRO A 295 8.12 31.86 -27.54
C PRO A 295 7.45 32.87 -28.46
N ASP A 296 6.78 32.38 -29.51
CA ASP A 296 5.82 33.18 -30.27
C ASP A 296 4.57 33.39 -29.41
N VAL A 297 4.49 34.58 -28.82
CA VAL A 297 3.41 34.99 -27.91
C VAL A 297 2.33 35.71 -28.72
N THR A 298 1.27 34.98 -29.05
CA THR A 298 -0.06 35.58 -29.17
C THR A 298 -1.09 34.71 -28.45
N LEU A 299 -1.13 34.85 -27.12
CA LEU A 299 -2.28 34.43 -26.31
C LEU A 299 -2.81 35.63 -25.53
N ALA A 300 -3.98 36.09 -25.96
CA ALA A 300 -4.84 36.98 -25.21
C ALA A 300 -5.44 36.23 -24.01
N ASN A 301 -4.81 36.33 -22.84
CA ASN A 301 -5.44 36.51 -21.51
C ASN A 301 -4.38 36.46 -20.39
N PRO A 302 -4.12 37.55 -19.65
CA PRO A 302 -2.98 37.65 -18.74
C PRO A 302 -3.28 37.25 -17.28
N SER A 303 -4.01 36.16 -17.00
CA SER A 303 -4.40 35.82 -15.61
C SER A 303 -4.20 34.37 -15.16
N LEU A 304 -3.43 33.54 -15.88
CA LEU A 304 -3.27 32.12 -15.51
C LEU A 304 -1.86 31.54 -15.70
N ARG A 305 -0.81 32.36 -15.57
CA ARG A 305 0.57 31.89 -15.45
C ARG A 305 1.29 32.62 -14.32
N VAL A 306 1.70 31.83 -13.32
CA VAL A 306 2.78 32.00 -12.32
C VAL A 306 2.25 31.61 -10.94
N GLN A 307 2.37 30.33 -10.57
CA GLN A 307 2.44 29.86 -9.17
C GLN A 307 2.85 28.38 -9.02
N VAL A 308 3.78 27.84 -9.84
CA VAL A 308 4.27 26.45 -9.65
C VAL A 308 5.81 26.32 -9.72
N ALA A 309 6.58 27.41 -9.76
CA ALA A 309 8.05 27.31 -9.89
C ALA A 309 8.88 28.17 -8.90
N ALA A 310 8.29 28.63 -7.80
CA ALA A 310 8.98 29.53 -6.85
C ALA A 310 8.93 29.09 -5.37
N ALA A 311 8.88 27.79 -5.09
CA ALA A 311 8.94 27.28 -3.71
C ALA A 311 10.33 26.79 -3.26
N ASN A 312 11.33 26.74 -4.17
CA ASN A 312 12.70 26.27 -3.86
C ASN A 312 13.79 27.36 -3.88
N MET A 313 13.43 28.64 -3.93
CA MET A 313 14.38 29.72 -3.63
C MET A 313 13.72 30.72 -2.68
N GLY A 314 14.22 30.75 -1.44
CA GLY A 314 13.69 31.62 -0.41
C GLY A 314 13.85 33.09 -0.76
N MET A 315 12.73 33.80 -0.84
CA MET A 315 12.57 35.22 -0.54
C MET A 315 11.11 35.46 -0.13
N SER A 316 10.90 36.17 0.97
CA SER A 316 9.59 36.62 1.45
C SER A 316 9.03 37.74 0.58
N GLU A 317 7.71 37.75 0.34
CA GLU A 317 6.78 38.79 0.82
C GLU A 317 5.35 38.60 0.25
N GLY A 318 4.35 38.65 1.14
CA GLY A 318 3.03 39.26 0.91
C GLY A 318 1.97 38.55 0.08
N GLY A 319 1.13 37.71 0.72
CA GLY A 319 -0.17 37.29 0.19
C GLY A 319 -0.70 36.02 0.86
N GLY A 320 -1.76 36.12 1.65
CA GLY A 320 -2.27 35.04 2.50
C GLY A 320 -2.90 33.88 1.72
N ASP A 321 -2.07 32.89 1.40
CA ASP A 321 -2.47 31.48 1.30
C ASP A 321 -1.36 30.68 1.98
N THR A 322 -1.61 30.24 3.21
CA THR A 322 -0.70 29.32 3.90
C THR A 322 -0.58 28.04 3.06
N PRO A 323 0.63 27.62 2.65
CA PRO A 323 0.82 26.37 1.93
C PRO A 323 0.19 25.23 2.75
N LEU A 324 -0.62 24.40 2.09
CA LEU A 324 -1.19 23.21 2.74
C LEU A 324 -0.04 22.39 3.33
N SER A 325 -0.20 21.95 4.58
CA SER A 325 0.74 20.99 5.16
C SER A 325 0.74 19.70 4.33
N ARG A 326 1.88 19.00 4.30
CA ARG A 326 2.05 17.72 3.60
C ARG A 326 0.92 16.73 3.88
N ALA A 327 0.46 16.68 5.13
CA ALA A 327 -0.66 15.84 5.57
C ALA A 327 -2.01 16.26 4.97
N GLN A 328 -2.24 17.57 4.80
CA GLN A 328 -3.45 18.10 4.17
C GLN A 328 -3.48 17.81 2.66
N GLU A 329 -2.34 17.87 1.98
CA GLU A 329 -2.24 17.52 0.55
C GLU A 329 -2.49 16.02 0.32
N LEU A 330 -1.86 15.16 1.13
CA LEU A 330 -2.10 13.71 1.16
C LEU A 330 -3.58 13.38 1.42
N ALA A 331 -4.21 14.05 2.39
CA ALA A 331 -5.61 13.85 2.72
C ALA A 331 -6.56 14.31 1.60
N LEU A 332 -6.24 15.40 0.90
CA LEU A 332 -7.04 15.90 -0.22
C LEU A 332 -7.01 14.90 -1.38
N ARG A 333 -5.82 14.38 -1.74
CA ARG A 333 -5.68 13.40 -2.82
C ARG A 333 -6.27 12.04 -2.47
N ALA A 334 -6.13 11.59 -1.22
CA ALA A 334 -6.79 10.38 -0.74
C ALA A 334 -8.33 10.48 -0.84
N ARG A 335 -8.90 11.68 -0.59
CA ARG A 335 -10.34 11.93 -0.81
C ARG A 335 -10.71 11.90 -2.28
N THR A 336 -9.89 12.44 -3.18
CA THR A 336 -10.11 12.33 -4.62
C THR A 336 -10.10 10.87 -5.07
N MET A 337 -9.17 10.05 -4.56
CA MET A 337 -9.10 8.60 -4.81
C MET A 337 -10.28 7.81 -4.24
N GLN A 338 -10.88 8.25 -3.12
CA GLN A 338 -12.08 7.62 -2.53
C GLN A 338 -13.39 8.05 -3.19
N MET A 339 -13.44 9.23 -3.81
CA MET A 339 -14.64 9.75 -4.49
C MET A 339 -14.87 9.10 -5.87
N SER A 340 -13.89 8.37 -6.40
CA SER A 340 -14.00 7.52 -7.60
C SER A 340 -14.57 6.11 -7.31
N GLU A 341 -14.85 5.75 -6.05
CA GLU A 341 -15.59 4.52 -5.72
C GLU A 341 -17.11 4.76 -5.80
N PRO A 342 -17.88 3.96 -6.57
CA PRO A 342 -19.33 4.12 -6.61
C PRO A 342 -19.97 3.60 -5.32
N ARG A 343 -20.80 4.44 -4.70
CA ARG A 343 -21.75 4.02 -3.65
C ARG A 343 -22.67 2.94 -4.24
N GLY A 344 -22.51 1.71 -3.77
CA GLY A 344 -23.38 0.59 -4.09
C GLY A 344 -24.85 0.93 -3.80
N GLY A 345 -25.71 0.67 -4.79
CA GLY A 345 -27.13 0.98 -4.75
C GLY A 345 -27.86 0.27 -3.61
N GLY A 346 -28.42 1.06 -2.70
CA GLY A 346 -29.52 0.67 -1.83
C GLY A 346 -30.80 1.34 -2.32
N THR A 347 -31.79 0.52 -2.65
CA THR A 347 -33.13 0.88 -3.13
C THR A 347 -33.77 2.02 -2.34
N ALA A 348 -34.27 3.01 -3.07
CA ALA A 348 -35.11 4.08 -2.55
C ALA A 348 -36.44 3.53 -2.01
N LEU A 349 -36.80 3.91 -0.79
CA LEU A 349 -38.17 3.93 -0.31
C LEU A 349 -38.44 5.30 0.30
N ALA A 350 -39.37 6.00 -0.33
CA ALA A 350 -39.85 7.32 0.04
C ALA A 350 -40.71 7.26 1.32
N SER A 351 -40.55 8.25 2.18
CA SER A 351 -41.65 8.75 3.01
C SER A 351 -41.42 10.21 3.41
N ALA A 352 -42.47 11.00 3.21
CA ALA A 352 -42.56 12.44 3.44
C ALA A 352 -42.78 12.78 4.94
N PRO A 353 -42.73 14.06 5.35
CA PRO A 353 -42.41 14.48 6.70
C PRO A 353 -43.65 14.50 7.62
N VAL A 354 -43.45 14.18 8.91
CA VAL A 354 -44.40 14.52 9.97
C VAL A 354 -43.64 15.08 11.17
N ALA A 355 -43.91 16.34 11.47
CA ALA A 355 -43.56 16.98 12.72
C ALA A 355 -44.60 16.62 13.80
N SER A 356 -44.16 16.16 14.96
CA SER A 356 -44.88 16.42 16.22
C SER A 356 -44.05 16.09 17.46
N LYS A 357 -43.78 17.15 18.23
CA LYS A 357 -43.84 17.28 19.70
C LYS A 357 -43.09 16.28 20.59
N VAL A 358 -42.12 16.87 21.29
CA VAL A 358 -41.49 16.45 22.54
C VAL A 358 -42.52 16.37 23.68
N GLU A 359 -42.44 15.31 24.48
CA GLU A 359 -42.70 15.32 25.93
C GLU A 359 -41.76 14.31 26.63
N PRO A 360 -41.17 14.64 27.80
CA PRO A 360 -40.14 13.83 28.44
C PRO A 360 -40.74 12.84 29.45
N LYS A 361 -40.17 11.63 29.58
CA LYS A 361 -40.58 10.69 30.63
C LYS A 361 -39.39 10.13 31.42
N ALA A 362 -39.31 10.64 32.66
CA ALA A 362 -38.84 10.09 33.94
C ALA A 362 -37.64 9.11 33.98
N ALA A 363 -36.63 9.50 34.77
CA ALA A 363 -35.56 8.66 35.26
C ALA A 363 -36.05 7.69 36.37
N PRO A 364 -35.48 6.48 36.50
CA PRO A 364 -35.62 5.66 37.72
C PRO A 364 -34.54 5.97 38.76
N GLU A 365 -34.96 5.98 40.03
CA GLU A 365 -34.19 6.23 41.26
C GLU A 365 -33.28 5.06 41.71
N PRO A 366 -32.33 5.31 42.64
CA PRO A 366 -31.17 4.45 42.89
C PRO A 366 -31.39 3.39 43.98
N LEU A 367 -30.76 2.23 43.83
CA LEU A 367 -30.66 1.21 44.89
C LEU A 367 -29.57 1.55 45.91
N ARG A 368 -29.93 1.38 47.19
CA ARG A 368 -29.16 1.75 48.38
C ARG A 368 -27.97 0.82 48.68
N ARG A 369 -26.92 1.48 49.18
CA ARG A 369 -25.65 1.06 49.82
C ARG A 369 -25.66 -0.24 50.64
N SER A 370 -24.54 -0.97 50.57
CA SER A 370 -23.95 -1.73 51.68
C SER A 370 -22.48 -1.30 51.91
N MET A 371 -22.01 -1.49 53.13
CA MET A 371 -21.07 -0.64 53.88
C MET A 371 -19.58 -1.08 53.87
N MET A 372 -18.68 -0.09 53.71
CA MET A 372 -17.38 0.20 54.41
C MET A 372 -16.22 -0.85 54.40
N PRO A 373 -14.92 -0.49 54.57
CA PRO A 373 -14.38 0.75 55.17
C PRO A 373 -13.22 1.51 54.46
N HIS A 374 -13.20 2.82 54.72
CA HIS A 374 -12.07 3.76 54.88
C HIS A 374 -11.06 4.04 53.74
N LYS A 375 -11.31 5.18 53.07
CA LYS A 375 -10.43 6.29 52.60
C LYS A 375 -8.92 6.21 52.89
N PRO A 376 -8.07 6.73 51.98
CA PRO A 376 -7.88 8.19 51.86
C PRO A 376 -8.33 8.72 50.50
N VAL A 377 -9.28 9.66 50.47
CA VAL A 377 -9.05 11.09 50.12
C VAL A 377 -8.33 11.23 48.78
N ALA A 378 -9.10 11.25 47.69
CA ALA A 378 -8.66 11.91 46.47
C ALA A 378 -8.63 13.42 46.76
N VAL A 379 -7.45 13.94 47.03
CA VAL A 379 -7.19 15.36 46.83
C VAL A 379 -7.04 15.51 45.32
N GLU A 380 -7.95 16.22 44.66
CA GLU A 380 -7.66 16.80 43.35
C GLU A 380 -6.57 17.86 43.56
N LEU A 381 -5.32 17.42 43.51
CA LEU A 381 -4.23 18.30 43.18
C LEU A 381 -4.37 18.57 41.68
N LYS A 382 -4.57 19.84 41.30
CA LYS A 382 -4.18 20.29 39.96
C LYS A 382 -2.70 19.97 39.82
N ASP A 383 -2.40 18.88 39.13
CA ASP A 383 -1.02 18.50 38.87
C ASP A 383 -0.57 19.20 37.59
N ASP A 384 0.17 20.28 37.75
CA ASP A 384 0.88 21.00 36.67
C ASP A 384 2.04 20.15 36.09
N ARG A 385 1.92 18.81 36.15
CA ARG A 385 2.86 17.80 35.66
C ARG A 385 2.14 16.66 34.94
N VAL A 386 1.09 16.97 34.18
CA VAL A 386 0.79 16.18 32.98
C VAL A 386 2.09 16.16 32.19
N VAL A 387 2.78 15.02 32.20
CA VAL A 387 3.98 14.82 31.38
C VAL A 387 3.49 14.94 29.95
N ASP A 388 3.75 16.10 29.34
CA ASP A 388 3.50 16.32 27.94
C ASP A 388 4.27 15.23 27.17
N PRO A 389 3.59 14.34 26.44
CA PRO A 389 4.24 13.30 25.65
C PRO A 389 5.13 13.87 24.53
N GLN A 390 5.17 15.20 24.33
CA GLN A 390 6.08 15.90 23.43
C GLN A 390 7.34 16.46 24.12
N ALA A 391 7.41 16.49 25.45
CA ALA A 391 8.47 17.15 26.18
C ALA A 391 9.51 16.17 26.75
N GLU A 392 10.18 15.36 25.92
CA GLU A 392 11.45 14.75 26.34
C GLU A 392 12.38 14.38 25.17
N LYS A 393 13.51 15.10 25.09
CA LYS A 393 14.71 14.71 24.34
C LYS A 393 15.49 13.68 25.16
N VAL A 394 15.20 12.39 24.94
CA VAL A 394 16.03 11.31 25.49
C VAL A 394 17.32 11.20 24.65
N ARG A 395 18.47 11.23 25.33
CA ARG A 395 19.80 11.05 24.72
C ARG A 395 19.88 9.65 24.08
N GLY A 396 19.96 9.60 22.75
CA GLY A 396 20.64 8.50 22.03
C GLY A 396 19.80 7.38 21.40
N MET A 397 18.46 7.36 21.51
CA MET A 397 17.60 6.41 20.77
C MET A 397 16.44 7.15 20.08
N GLN A 398 16.19 6.87 18.80
CA GLN A 398 15.10 7.47 18.03
C GLN A 398 13.73 6.99 18.56
N VAL A 399 13.10 7.80 19.40
CA VAL A 399 11.81 7.58 20.08
C VAL A 399 10.62 7.34 19.11
N THR A 400 10.75 7.70 17.83
CA THR A 400 9.69 7.49 16.82
C THR A 400 9.47 6.03 16.41
N ARG A 401 10.44 5.13 16.62
CA ARG A 401 10.33 3.71 16.23
C ARG A 401 9.62 2.80 17.24
N VAL A 402 9.38 3.23 18.48
CA VAL A 402 8.79 2.37 19.55
C VAL A 402 7.36 2.80 19.90
N ARG A 403 6.92 4.00 19.47
CA ARG A 403 5.57 4.52 19.75
C ARG A 403 4.44 3.58 19.30
N HIS A 404 4.64 2.87 18.20
CA HIS A 404 3.66 1.92 17.70
C HIS A 404 3.63 0.59 18.47
N LEU A 405 4.47 0.40 19.50
CA LEU A 405 4.49 -0.76 20.39
C LEU A 405 3.77 -0.51 21.72
N PHE A 406 3.52 0.75 22.10
CA PHE A 406 2.91 1.09 23.38
C PHE A 406 1.40 0.78 23.44
N GLY A 407 0.89 0.63 24.66
CA GLY A 407 -0.49 0.29 24.97
C GLY A 407 -0.73 -1.21 25.19
N VAL A 408 -2.00 -1.56 25.41
CA VAL A 408 -2.47 -2.95 25.53
C VAL A 408 -2.79 -3.58 24.17
N ARG A 409 -2.49 -4.88 24.00
CA ARG A 409 -2.75 -5.64 22.78
C ARG A 409 -3.13 -7.08 23.09
N ALA A 410 -3.91 -7.68 22.19
CA ALA A 410 -4.16 -9.12 22.23
C ALA A 410 -2.89 -9.92 21.94
N SER A 411 -2.66 -10.98 22.71
CA SER A 411 -1.63 -11.98 22.48
C SER A 411 -2.28 -13.35 22.30
N SER A 412 -1.51 -14.36 21.85
CA SER A 412 -2.00 -15.73 21.70
C SER A 412 -2.46 -16.39 23.01
N THR A 413 -2.09 -15.84 24.17
CA THR A 413 -2.43 -16.40 25.49
C THR A 413 -3.06 -15.41 26.45
N GLY A 414 -3.43 -14.19 25.99
CA GLY A 414 -4.00 -13.15 26.83
C GLY A 414 -3.77 -11.74 26.31
N ALA A 415 -3.26 -10.85 27.16
CA ALA A 415 -2.96 -9.46 26.84
C ALA A 415 -1.47 -9.14 27.08
N LEU A 416 -0.88 -8.41 26.14
CA LEU A 416 0.45 -7.81 26.29
C LEU A 416 0.28 -6.31 26.50
N PHE A 417 0.82 -5.79 27.59
CA PHE A 417 0.87 -4.38 27.91
C PHE A 417 2.30 -3.89 27.72
N VAL A 418 2.48 -2.74 27.06
CA VAL A 418 3.81 -2.16 26.80
C VAL A 418 3.77 -0.65 27.05
N GLN A 419 4.75 -0.12 27.78
CA GLN A 419 4.88 1.30 28.07
C GLN A 419 6.32 1.78 27.82
N PRO A 420 6.56 3.04 27.44
CA PRO A 420 7.91 3.55 27.26
C PRO A 420 8.71 3.48 28.57
N GLY A 421 10.00 3.21 28.47
CA GLY A 421 10.92 3.21 29.61
C GLY A 421 11.01 4.54 30.35
N SER A 422 10.62 5.64 29.69
CA SER A 422 10.57 6.98 30.28
C SER A 422 9.30 7.25 31.08
N VAL A 423 8.31 6.32 31.11
CA VAL A 423 7.03 6.57 31.78
C VAL A 423 7.17 6.68 33.30
N GLY A 424 8.11 5.94 33.90
CA GLY A 424 8.35 5.89 35.35
C GLY A 424 9.29 4.76 35.74
N GLN A 425 9.72 4.71 37.00
CA GLN A 425 10.67 3.70 37.49
C GLN A 425 9.99 2.36 37.80
N VAL A 426 8.78 2.43 38.35
CA VAL A 426 7.95 1.30 38.70
C VAL A 426 6.63 1.44 37.95
N VAL A 427 6.41 0.54 36.99
CA VAL A 427 5.17 0.50 36.22
C VAL A 427 4.45 -0.79 36.55
N GLU A 428 3.23 -0.66 37.03
CA GLU A 428 2.35 -1.77 37.42
C GLU A 428 0.99 -1.61 36.76
N ILE A 429 0.22 -2.70 36.73
CA ILE A 429 -1.10 -2.72 36.10
C ILE A 429 -2.13 -3.19 37.10
N ALA A 430 -3.29 -2.56 37.15
CA ALA A 430 -4.40 -2.96 38.01
C ALA A 430 -5.68 -3.00 37.19
N GLY A 431 -6.45 -4.07 37.29
CA GLY A 431 -7.68 -4.24 36.53
C GLY A 431 -8.50 -5.44 37.02
N ASP A 432 -9.56 -5.77 36.28
CA ASP A 432 -10.51 -6.81 36.69
C ASP A 432 -9.84 -8.18 36.88
N PHE A 433 -8.78 -8.44 36.10
CA PHE A 433 -8.04 -9.70 36.08
C PHE A 433 -7.06 -9.91 37.24
N ASN A 434 -6.77 -8.88 38.03
CA ASN A 434 -5.95 -9.00 39.25
C ASN A 434 -6.63 -8.37 40.46
N SER A 435 -7.97 -8.25 40.43
CA SER A 435 -8.76 -7.65 41.50
C SER A 435 -8.30 -6.23 41.88
N TRP A 436 -7.83 -5.46 40.88
CA TRP A 436 -7.32 -4.11 41.06
C TRP A 436 -6.12 -4.00 42.04
N ASP A 437 -5.36 -5.08 42.23
CA ASP A 437 -4.13 -5.13 43.03
C ASP A 437 -2.89 -5.01 42.12
N PRO A 438 -2.20 -3.86 42.08
CA PRO A 438 -1.04 -3.64 41.19
C PRO A 438 0.20 -4.42 41.61
N SER A 439 0.30 -4.87 42.87
CA SER A 439 1.51 -5.51 43.41
C SER A 439 1.85 -6.84 42.74
N ARG A 440 0.89 -7.45 42.03
CA ARG A 440 1.00 -8.76 41.37
C ARG A 440 1.31 -8.68 39.87
N SER A 441 1.49 -7.47 39.35
CA SER A 441 1.46 -7.16 37.92
C SER A 441 2.41 -6.02 37.60
N ARG A 442 3.59 -6.08 38.22
CA ARG A 442 4.71 -5.21 37.88
C ARG A 442 5.25 -5.55 36.51
N MET A 443 5.36 -4.54 35.65
CA MET A 443 5.90 -4.67 34.32
C MET A 443 7.43 -4.82 34.37
N ARG A 444 7.97 -5.72 33.54
CA ARG A 444 9.40 -5.97 33.43
C ARG A 444 10.03 -4.94 32.50
N TYR A 445 11.14 -4.33 32.90
CA TYR A 445 11.91 -3.47 32.02
C TYR A 445 12.74 -4.30 31.04
N ASN A 446 12.64 -3.97 29.76
CA ASN A 446 13.40 -4.57 28.67
C ASN A 446 14.43 -3.54 28.17
N GLU A 447 15.68 -3.69 28.62
CA GLU A 447 16.76 -2.74 28.33
C GLU A 447 17.06 -2.59 26.84
N ALA A 448 16.93 -3.69 26.06
CA ALA A 448 17.22 -3.68 24.63
C ALA A 448 16.20 -2.84 23.82
N LEU A 449 14.96 -2.78 24.30
CA LEU A 449 13.87 -2.04 23.63
C LEU A 449 13.56 -0.70 24.31
N GLY A 450 14.07 -0.48 25.52
CA GLY A 450 13.79 0.72 26.31
C GLY A 450 12.31 0.82 26.73
N VAL A 451 11.67 -0.30 27.06
CA VAL A 451 10.23 -0.38 27.40
C VAL A 451 9.97 -1.18 28.67
N HIS A 452 8.84 -0.89 29.33
CA HIS A 452 8.23 -1.77 30.31
C HIS A 452 7.21 -2.68 29.62
N GLU A 453 7.23 -3.98 29.89
CA GLU A 453 6.30 -4.94 29.31
C GLU A 453 5.73 -5.91 30.36
N LEU A 454 4.46 -6.29 30.20
CA LEU A 454 3.82 -7.33 31.00
C LEU A 454 2.87 -8.16 30.15
N HIS A 455 3.02 -9.47 30.21
CA HIS A 455 2.08 -10.41 29.62
C HIS A 455 1.15 -10.96 30.71
N VAL A 456 -0.14 -10.68 30.58
CA VAL A 456 -1.18 -11.21 31.47
C VAL A 456 -1.95 -12.28 30.71
N LYS A 457 -2.03 -13.48 31.28
CA LYS A 457 -2.87 -14.55 30.71
C LYS A 457 -4.33 -14.25 30.99
N LEU A 458 -5.12 -14.02 29.94
CA LEU A 458 -6.53 -13.66 30.03
C LEU A 458 -7.35 -14.54 29.09
N PRO A 459 -8.52 -15.06 29.54
CA PRO A 459 -9.49 -15.64 28.63
C PRO A 459 -10.12 -14.55 27.74
N LYS A 460 -10.88 -14.97 26.73
CA LYS A 460 -11.66 -14.02 25.92
C LYS A 460 -12.67 -13.29 26.79
N GLY A 461 -12.79 -11.98 26.61
CA GLY A 461 -13.63 -11.15 27.45
C GLY A 461 -13.30 -9.66 27.35
N GLU A 462 -14.11 -8.87 28.03
CA GLU A 462 -13.91 -7.42 28.20
C GLU A 462 -13.31 -7.17 29.58
N TYR A 463 -12.28 -6.32 29.63
CA TYR A 463 -11.51 -6.04 30.82
C TYR A 463 -11.34 -4.53 31.02
N SER A 464 -11.56 -4.07 32.23
CA SER A 464 -11.22 -2.72 32.68
C SER A 464 -9.88 -2.73 33.42
N TYR A 465 -9.04 -1.73 33.18
CA TYR A 465 -7.74 -1.60 33.84
C TYR A 465 -7.25 -0.14 33.92
N LYS A 466 -6.19 0.06 34.71
CA LYS A 466 -5.36 1.27 34.82
C LYS A 466 -3.89 0.90 35.00
N LEU A 467 -3.03 1.87 34.73
CA LEU A 467 -1.62 1.80 35.11
C LEU A 467 -1.42 2.40 36.50
N VAL A 468 -0.44 1.87 37.23
CA VAL A 468 0.08 2.47 38.46
C VAL A 468 1.56 2.76 38.21
N VAL A 469 1.89 4.03 38.02
CA VAL A 469 3.23 4.51 37.67
C VAL A 469 3.80 5.23 38.87
N ASP A 470 4.87 4.69 39.46
CA ASP A 470 5.51 5.22 40.67
C ASP A 470 4.52 5.49 41.82
N GLY A 471 3.53 4.60 41.95
CA GLY A 471 2.46 4.66 42.95
C GLY A 471 1.27 5.56 42.59
N GLN A 472 1.29 6.23 41.44
CA GLN A 472 0.20 7.07 40.94
C GLN A 472 -0.68 6.33 39.94
N TRP A 473 -2.00 6.43 40.14
CA TRP A 473 -2.99 5.80 39.25
C TRP A 473 -3.23 6.66 38.01
N VAL A 474 -2.92 6.12 36.83
CA VAL A 474 -3.07 6.82 35.56
C VAL A 474 -3.79 5.96 34.52
N LEU A 475 -4.45 6.62 33.57
CA LEU A 475 -4.96 5.95 32.38
C LEU A 475 -3.78 5.55 31.49
N ASP A 476 -3.94 4.48 30.72
CA ASP A 476 -2.98 4.15 29.67
C ASP A 476 -3.07 5.22 28.56
N PRO A 477 -2.04 6.06 28.37
CA PRO A 477 -2.09 7.15 27.38
C PRO A 477 -2.10 6.62 25.94
N TYR A 478 -1.82 5.34 25.74
CA TYR A 478 -1.81 4.67 24.44
C TYR A 478 -3.05 3.79 24.20
N ASN A 479 -4.02 3.80 25.13
CA ASN A 479 -5.32 3.18 24.94
C ASN A 479 -6.45 4.21 25.11
N GLY A 480 -6.98 4.68 23.98
CA GLY A 480 -8.07 5.65 23.96
C GLY A 480 -9.46 5.07 24.26
N ASP A 481 -9.58 3.75 24.42
CA ASP A 481 -10.85 3.12 24.76
C ASP A 481 -11.09 3.20 26.27
N LEU A 482 -12.13 3.94 26.66
CA LEU A 482 -12.43 4.27 28.05
C LEU A 482 -13.84 3.80 28.44
N VAL A 483 -13.98 3.36 29.68
CA VAL A 483 -15.26 2.99 30.31
C VAL A 483 -15.44 3.76 31.62
N ASP A 484 -16.66 4.23 31.89
CA ASP A 484 -17.02 4.89 33.14
C ASP A 484 -16.86 3.90 34.31
N ASN A 485 -16.17 4.33 35.37
CA ASN A 485 -15.94 3.50 36.55
C ASN A 485 -17.04 3.59 37.61
N GLY A 486 -18.14 4.32 37.34
CA GLY A 486 -19.28 4.50 38.24
C GLY A 486 -19.00 5.42 39.43
N MET A 487 -17.81 6.03 39.50
CA MET A 487 -17.31 6.84 40.62
C MET A 487 -16.88 8.24 40.15
N GLY A 488 -17.31 8.67 38.96
CA GLY A 488 -16.99 9.98 38.38
C GLY A 488 -15.64 10.04 37.65
N GLY A 489 -15.07 8.89 37.29
CA GLY A 489 -13.84 8.79 36.50
C GLY A 489 -13.90 7.68 35.45
N HIS A 490 -12.81 7.50 34.73
CA HIS A 490 -12.72 6.49 33.66
C HIS A 490 -11.70 5.42 34.00
N ASN A 491 -11.87 4.23 33.44
CA ASN A 491 -10.90 3.16 33.33
C ASN A 491 -10.60 2.90 31.85
N CYS A 492 -9.43 2.34 31.54
CA CYS A 492 -9.14 1.86 30.19
C CYS A 492 -9.89 0.54 29.96
N ARG A 493 -10.52 0.40 28.80
CA ARG A 493 -11.18 -0.83 28.36
C ARG A 493 -10.28 -1.59 27.40
N PHE A 494 -10.25 -2.91 27.54
CA PHE A 494 -9.59 -3.83 26.62
C PHE A 494 -10.48 -5.03 26.32
N VAL A 495 -10.69 -5.31 25.03
CA VAL A 495 -11.51 -6.44 24.58
C VAL A 495 -10.60 -7.49 23.95
N LEU A 496 -10.61 -8.70 24.50
CA LEU A 496 -9.90 -9.86 23.96
C LEU A 496 -10.88 -10.79 23.24
N GLY A 497 -10.80 -10.81 21.90
CA GLY A 497 -11.74 -11.48 21.00
C GLY A 497 -11.51 -12.96 20.71
#